data_AF-J7KDP8-F1
#
_entry.id   AF-J7KDP8-F1
#
_cell.length_a   1.000
_cell.length_b   1.000
_cell.length_c   1.000
_cell.angle_alpha   90.00
_cell.angle_beta   90.00
_cell.angle_gamma   90.00
#
_symmetry.space_group_name_H-M   'P 1'
#
loop_
_entity.id
_entity.type
_entity.pdbx_description
1 polymer ?
#
loop_
_entity_poly.entity_id
_entity_poly.type
_entity_poly.pdbx_seq_one_letter_code
_entity_poly.pdbx_strand_id
1 'polypeptide(L)'
;MATNFRLETILRQASLLLQRQIGRSRLSFSAVLFSLLLGFVAANLFGTALGMLRKAASWDGMILLGLIVLIEATNHLAYCPPSAQGGTSEVAPLPLLTRPIAASRLANSFKVGVLLGFFVEAFKVGS
;
A
#
# COMPACT_ATOMS: atom_id res chain seq x y z
N MET A 1 16.32 -2.30 -48.50
CA MET A 1 17.02 -3.19 -47.54
C MET A 1 17.41 -2.51 -46.21
N ALA A 2 17.56 -1.18 -46.13
CA ALA A 2 18.00 -0.46 -44.91
C ALA A 2 16.93 -0.26 -43.81
N THR A 3 15.64 -0.39 -44.10
CA THR A 3 14.54 -0.15 -43.13
C THR A 3 14.41 -1.23 -42.06
N ASN A 4 14.71 -2.50 -42.40
CA ASN A 4 14.62 -3.63 -41.48
C ASN A 4 15.66 -3.54 -40.35
N PHE A 5 16.85 -3.01 -40.63
CA PHE A 5 17.94 -2.92 -39.65
C PHE A 5 17.65 -1.90 -38.53
N ARG A 6 17.00 -0.77 -38.87
CA ARG A 6 16.60 0.24 -37.88
C ARG A 6 15.49 -0.27 -36.95
N LEU A 7 14.50 -0.97 -37.50
CA LEU A 7 13.43 -1.60 -36.72
C LEU A 7 13.97 -2.66 -35.77
N GLU A 8 14.89 -3.51 -36.23
CA GLU A 8 15.51 -4.53 -35.37
C GLU A 8 16.28 -3.89 -34.20
N THR A 9 16.99 -2.80 -34.46
CA THR A 9 17.77 -2.09 -33.43
C THR A 9 16.84 -1.46 -32.38
N ILE A 10 15.73 -0.85 -32.82
CA ILE A 10 14.74 -0.25 -31.91
C ILE A 10 14.04 -1.34 -31.08
N LEU A 11 13.68 -2.47 -31.68
CA LEU A 11 13.07 -3.60 -30.95
C LEU A 11 14.01 -4.19 -29.90
N ARG A 12 15.31 -4.33 -30.23
CA ARG A 12 16.34 -4.79 -29.27
C ARG A 12 16.54 -3.78 -28.14
N GLN A 13 16.55 -2.48 -28.43
CA GLN A 13 16.65 -1.46 -27.39
C GLN A 13 15.41 -1.45 -26.48
N ALA A 14 14.21 -1.56 -27.07
CA ALA A 14 12.97 -1.62 -26.31
C ALA A 14 12.92 -2.84 -25.38
N SER A 15 13.31 -4.03 -25.85
CA SER A 15 13.32 -5.25 -25.03
C SER A 15 14.35 -5.18 -23.89
N LEU A 16 15.53 -4.59 -24.14
CA LEU A 16 16.54 -4.37 -23.11
C LEU A 16 16.08 -3.36 -22.03
N LEU A 17 15.40 -2.28 -22.43
CA LEU A 17 14.80 -1.33 -21.49
C LEU A 17 13.70 -1.99 -20.65
N LEU A 18 12.86 -2.82 -21.28
CA LEU A 18 11.79 -3.55 -20.62
C LEU A 18 12.36 -4.56 -19.59
N GLN A 19 13.38 -5.31 -19.96
CA GLN A 19 14.07 -6.24 -19.05
C GLN A 19 14.69 -5.51 -17.85
N ARG A 20 15.33 -4.36 -18.09
CA ARG A 20 15.94 -3.55 -17.02
C ARG A 20 14.89 -2.99 -16.05
N GLN A 21 13.74 -2.55 -16.57
CA GLN A 21 12.60 -2.08 -15.78
C GLN A 21 12.04 -3.21 -14.89
N ILE A 22 11.86 -4.41 -15.45
CA ILE A 22 11.33 -5.60 -14.76
C ILE A 22 12.30 -6.09 -13.68
N GLY A 23 13.60 -6.11 -13.96
CA GLY A 23 14.61 -6.50 -12.97
C GLY A 23 14.61 -5.57 -11.76
N ARG A 24 14.40 -4.26 -11.98
CA ARG A 24 14.35 -3.26 -10.91
C ARG A 24 13.07 -3.33 -10.07
N SER A 25 11.93 -3.71 -10.65
CA SER A 25 10.66 -3.85 -9.91
C SER A 25 10.54 -5.15 -9.12
N ARG A 26 11.21 -6.23 -9.55
CA ARG A 26 11.16 -7.55 -8.89
C ARG A 26 11.59 -7.54 -7.41
N LEU A 27 12.60 -6.76 -7.04
CA LEU A 27 13.14 -6.77 -5.67
C LEU A 27 12.16 -6.21 -4.64
N SER A 28 11.27 -5.30 -5.05
CA SER A 28 10.25 -4.69 -4.17
C SER A 28 8.88 -5.34 -4.33
N PHE A 29 8.66 -6.15 -5.37
CA PHE A 29 7.36 -6.76 -5.66
C PHE A 29 6.85 -7.64 -4.52
N SER A 30 7.71 -8.51 -3.96
CA SER A 30 7.32 -9.41 -2.88
C SER A 30 6.86 -8.66 -1.63
N ALA A 31 7.58 -7.61 -1.23
CA ALA A 31 7.19 -6.80 -0.07
C ALA A 31 5.87 -6.06 -0.30
N VAL A 32 5.67 -5.47 -1.49
CA VAL A 32 4.42 -4.80 -1.88
C VAL A 32 3.25 -5.78 -1.90
N LEU A 33 3.44 -6.97 -2.47
CA LEU A 33 2.42 -8.01 -2.53
C LEU A 33 2.05 -8.51 -1.13
N PHE A 34 3.05 -8.76 -0.27
CA PHE A 34 2.83 -9.15 1.11
C PHE A 34 2.06 -8.09 1.89
N SER A 35 2.43 -6.81 1.74
CA SER A 35 1.74 -5.70 2.38
C SER A 35 0.31 -5.53 1.89
N LEU A 36 0.07 -5.71 0.59
CA LEU A 36 -1.28 -5.69 0.01
C LEU A 36 -2.14 -6.83 0.58
N LEU A 37 -1.61 -8.05 0.60
CA LEU A 37 -2.30 -9.22 1.16
C LEU A 37 -2.57 -9.05 2.67
N LEU A 38 -1.63 -8.47 3.40
CA LEU A 38 -1.80 -8.18 4.82
C LEU A 38 -2.94 -7.17 5.06
N GLY A 39 -3.03 -6.12 4.24
CA GLY A 39 -4.14 -5.17 4.28
C GLY A 39 -5.49 -5.83 3.97
N PHE A 40 -5.51 -6.71 2.97
CA PHE A 40 -6.71 -7.47 2.60
C PHE A 40 -7.19 -8.39 3.74
N VAL A 41 -6.27 -9.13 4.37
CA VAL A 41 -6.59 -10.00 5.52
C VAL A 41 -7.10 -9.18 6.70
N ALA A 42 -6.48 -8.02 7.00
CA ALA A 42 -6.91 -7.14 8.07
C ALA A 42 -8.35 -6.64 7.86
N ALA A 43 -8.71 -6.27 6.63
CA ALA A 43 -10.07 -5.84 6.30
C ALA A 43 -11.12 -6.97 6.43
N ASN A 44 -10.80 -8.19 5.99
CA ASN A 44 -11.71 -9.34 6.17
C ASN A 44 -11.88 -9.71 7.65
N LEU A 45 -10.82 -9.59 8.45
CA LEU A 45 -10.89 -9.78 9.89
C LEU A 45 -11.81 -8.73 10.54
N PHE A 46 -11.74 -7.48 10.07
CA PHE A 46 -12.63 -6.42 10.51
C PHE A 46 -14.09 -6.68 10.13
N GLY A 47 -14.38 -7.22 8.94
CA GLY A 47 -15.73 -7.66 8.54
C GLY A 47 -16.32 -8.69 9.49
N THR A 48 -15.49 -9.65 9.94
CA THR A 48 -15.91 -10.63 10.96
C THR A 48 -16.12 -9.98 12.33
N ALA A 49 -15.23 -9.07 12.74
CA ALA A 49 -15.33 -8.34 13.99
C ALA A 49 -16.54 -7.38 14.04
N LEU A 50 -16.97 -6.82 12.90
CA LEU A 50 -18.16 -5.98 12.77
C LEU A 50 -19.43 -6.69 13.26
N GLY A 51 -19.56 -7.99 12.99
CA GLY A 51 -20.69 -8.78 13.48
C GLY A 51 -20.71 -8.91 15.01
N MET A 52 -19.53 -9.01 15.64
CA MET A 52 -19.40 -8.98 17.10
C MET A 52 -19.62 -7.56 17.65
N LEU A 53 -19.10 -6.55 16.96
CA LEU A 53 -19.20 -5.15 17.36
C LEU A 53 -20.65 -4.66 17.30
N ARG A 54 -21.45 -5.10 16.33
CA ARG A 54 -22.89 -4.81 16.26
C ARG A 54 -23.66 -5.36 17.46
N LYS A 55 -23.25 -6.50 18.02
CA LYS A 55 -23.86 -7.06 19.24
C LYS A 55 -23.43 -6.29 20.50
N ALA A 56 -22.24 -5.71 20.49
CA ALA A 56 -21.68 -4.97 21.62
C ALA A 56 -22.04 -3.47 21.61
N ALA A 57 -22.22 -2.87 20.43
CA ALA A 57 -22.56 -1.47 20.26
C ALA A 57 -24.08 -1.30 20.28
N SER A 58 -24.57 -0.46 21.20
CA SER A 58 -25.99 -0.15 21.32
C SER A 58 -26.53 0.73 20.18
N TRP A 59 -25.65 1.34 19.38
CA TRP A 59 -26.01 2.22 18.26
C TRP A 59 -25.07 2.01 17.07
N ASP A 60 -25.64 1.72 15.90
CA ASP A 60 -24.88 1.55 14.65
C ASP A 60 -24.09 2.80 14.26
N GLY A 61 -24.51 3.99 14.71
CA GLY A 61 -23.76 5.24 14.50
C GLY A 61 -22.39 5.26 15.18
N MET A 62 -22.18 4.53 16.29
CA MET A 62 -20.86 4.37 16.89
C MET A 62 -19.91 3.56 16.00
N ILE A 63 -20.44 2.55 15.32
CA ILE A 63 -19.68 1.73 14.37
C ILE A 63 -19.26 2.59 13.18
N LEU A 64 -20.17 3.41 12.67
CA LEU A 64 -19.89 4.34 11.57
C LEU A 64 -18.83 5.39 11.97
N LEU A 65 -18.95 5.98 13.16
CA LEU A 65 -17.97 6.95 13.67
C LEU A 65 -16.58 6.29 13.82
N GLY A 66 -16.53 5.07 14.38
CA GLY A 66 -15.29 4.29 14.50
C GLY A 66 -14.67 3.97 13.15
N LEU A 67 -15.49 3.65 12.14
CA LEU A 67 -15.03 3.42 10.77
C LEU A 67 -14.42 4.68 10.16
N ILE A 68 -15.04 5.85 10.34
CA ILE A 68 -14.49 7.13 9.86
C ILE A 68 -13.12 7.41 10.50
N VAL A 69 -13.00 7.21 11.83
CA VAL A 69 -11.72 7.38 12.55
C VAL A 69 -10.67 6.40 12.05
N LEU A 70 -11.04 5.14 11.77
CA LEU A 70 -10.14 4.13 11.24
C LEU A 70 -9.66 4.49 9.83
N ILE A 71 -10.56 4.98 8.96
CA ILE A 71 -10.21 5.48 7.62
C ILE A 71 -9.23 6.65 7.75
N GLU A 72 -9.48 7.63 8.63
CA GLU A 72 -8.58 8.75 8.86
C GLU A 72 -7.22 8.29 9.40
N ALA A 73 -7.19 7.35 10.34
CA ALA A 73 -5.95 6.78 10.88
C ALA A 73 -5.12 6.07 9.80
N THR A 74 -5.76 5.28 8.92
CA THR A 74 -5.06 4.64 7.78
C THR A 74 -4.55 5.68 6.79
N ASN A 75 -5.27 6.79 6.61
CA ASN A 75 -4.84 7.88 5.74
C ASN A 75 -3.63 8.62 6.31
N HIS A 76 -3.65 8.93 7.60
CA HIS A 76 -2.53 9.52 8.32
C HIS A 76 -1.28 8.62 8.29
N LEU A 77 -1.44 7.30 8.46
CA LEU A 77 -0.34 6.34 8.39
C LEU A 77 0.28 6.25 6.98
N ALA A 78 -0.52 6.45 5.93
CA ALA A 78 -0.04 6.47 4.54
C ALA A 78 0.64 7.80 4.16
N TYR A 79 0.20 8.92 4.74
CA TYR A 79 0.63 10.28 4.39
C TYR A 79 1.48 10.99 5.43
N CYS A 80 2.08 10.28 6.40
CA CYS A 80 3.12 10.90 7.22
C CYS A 80 4.28 11.34 6.31
N PRO A 81 4.49 12.66 6.08
CA PRO A 81 5.64 13.09 5.31
C PRO A 81 6.89 12.75 6.13
N PRO A 82 7.97 12.23 5.52
CA PRO A 82 9.26 12.26 6.18
C PRO A 82 9.54 13.73 6.44
N SER A 83 9.60 14.12 7.72
CA SER A 83 9.93 15.47 8.12
C SER A 83 11.25 15.86 7.47
N ALA A 84 11.16 16.68 6.41
CA ALA A 84 12.30 17.36 5.86
C ALA A 84 12.70 18.43 6.88
N GLN A 85 13.80 18.16 7.58
CA GLN A 85 14.78 19.11 8.09
C GLN A 85 14.30 20.51 8.47
N GLY A 86 14.31 20.77 9.77
CA GLY A 86 14.51 22.10 10.33
C GLY A 86 15.21 22.00 11.69
N GLY A 87 16.51 22.33 11.73
CA GLY A 87 17.20 22.79 12.95
C GLY A 87 18.00 21.76 13.76
N THR A 88 19.30 21.67 13.47
CA THR A 88 20.42 21.50 14.43
C THR A 88 20.15 20.78 15.75
N SER A 89 20.69 19.57 15.89
CA SER A 89 21.66 19.23 16.95
C SER A 89 22.25 17.86 16.69
N GLU A 90 23.57 17.80 16.65
CA GLU A 90 24.38 16.60 16.59
C GLU A 90 24.05 15.71 17.78
N VAL A 91 23.51 14.50 17.56
CA VAL A 91 23.92 13.23 18.19
C VAL A 91 23.25 12.12 17.37
N ALA A 92 24.03 11.33 16.63
CA ALA A 92 23.54 10.06 16.08
C ALA A 92 23.27 9.08 17.22
N PRO A 93 22.22 8.24 17.12
CA PRO A 93 22.52 6.86 16.77
C PRO A 93 21.47 6.19 15.85
N LEU A 94 21.97 5.17 15.12
CA LEU A 94 21.28 4.13 14.35
C LEU A 94 20.80 4.45 12.91
N PRO A 95 21.49 3.92 11.88
CA PRO A 95 21.11 4.02 10.47
C PRO A 95 20.08 2.94 10.09
N LEU A 96 19.02 2.76 10.90
CA LEU A 96 17.92 1.82 10.59
C LEU A 96 16.77 2.51 9.80
N LEU A 97 16.90 3.82 9.59
CA LEU A 97 15.86 4.71 9.05
C LEU A 97 16.22 5.36 7.71
N THR A 98 17.04 4.73 6.87
CA THR A 98 17.20 5.13 5.44
C THR A 98 15.94 4.80 4.59
N ARG A 99 14.78 4.65 5.24
CA ARG A 99 13.60 3.92 4.75
C ARG A 99 12.33 4.71 4.38
N PRO A 100 12.28 6.06 4.27
CA PRO A 100 10.99 6.75 4.11
C PRO A 100 10.32 6.48 2.75
N ILE A 101 11.09 6.21 1.69
CA ILE A 101 10.54 5.95 0.34
C ILE A 101 9.98 4.53 0.22
N ALA A 102 10.55 3.55 0.93
CA ALA A 102 10.06 2.18 0.90
C ALA A 102 8.86 1.98 1.86
N ALA A 103 8.89 2.62 3.03
CA ALA A 103 7.80 2.54 4.01
C ALA A 103 6.51 3.18 3.49
N SER A 104 6.59 4.35 2.83
CA SER A 104 5.42 5.01 2.23
C SER A 104 4.80 4.19 1.09
N ARG A 105 5.62 3.55 0.25
CA ARG A 105 5.13 2.60 -0.78
C ARG A 105 4.42 1.40 -0.16
N LEU A 106 4.95 0.89 0.95
CA LEU A 106 4.36 -0.24 1.69
C LEU A 106 3.05 0.16 2.39
N ALA A 107 3.01 1.33 3.03
CA ALA A 107 1.79 1.87 3.63
C ALA A 107 0.69 2.10 2.57
N ASN A 108 1.07 2.59 1.39
CA ASN A 108 0.14 2.76 0.29
C ASN A 108 -0.38 1.40 -0.25
N SER A 109 0.48 0.39 -0.41
CA SER A 109 0.03 -0.95 -0.82
C SER A 109 -0.86 -1.60 0.23
N PHE A 110 -0.59 -1.39 1.51
CA PHE A 110 -1.44 -1.83 2.62
C PHE A 110 -2.82 -1.15 2.55
N LYS A 111 -2.86 0.16 2.34
CA LYS A 111 -4.12 0.92 2.16
C LYS A 111 -4.96 0.37 1.01
N VAL A 112 -4.33 0.11 -0.14
CA VAL A 112 -5.01 -0.53 -1.30
C VAL A 112 -5.57 -1.90 -0.91
N GLY A 113 -4.81 -2.71 -0.16
CA GLY A 113 -5.27 -3.99 0.37
C GLY A 113 -6.49 -3.87 1.27
N VAL A 114 -6.49 -2.92 2.21
CA VAL A 114 -7.61 -2.66 3.13
C VAL A 114 -8.86 -2.25 2.36
N LEU A 115 -8.72 -1.31 1.41
CA LEU A 115 -9.85 -0.87 0.57
C LEU A 115 -10.43 -2.01 -0.27
N LEU A 116 -9.58 -2.86 -0.84
CA LEU A 116 -10.01 -4.04 -1.59
C LEU A 116 -10.76 -5.03 -0.69
N GLY A 117 -10.30 -5.27 0.54
CA GLY A 117 -10.99 -6.17 1.47
C GLY A 117 -12.34 -5.62 1.93
N PHE A 118 -12.42 -4.33 2.26
CA PHE A 118 -13.71 -3.70 2.59
C PHE A 118 -14.68 -3.72 1.42
N PHE A 119 -14.19 -3.53 0.20
CA PHE A 119 -15.01 -3.67 -1.00
C PHE A 119 -15.60 -5.09 -1.09
N VAL A 120 -14.77 -6.14 -0.98
CA VAL A 120 -15.25 -7.53 -1.04
C VAL A 120 -16.27 -7.84 0.07
N GLU A 121 -16.01 -7.41 1.31
CA GLU A 121 -16.95 -7.60 2.41
C GLU A 121 -18.27 -6.84 2.21
N ALA A 122 -18.23 -5.62 1.65
CA ALA A 122 -19.43 -4.86 1.31
C ALA A 122 -20.27 -5.56 0.22
N PHE A 123 -19.63 -6.17 -0.78
CA PHE A 123 -20.32 -6.97 -1.78
C PHE A 123 -20.99 -8.20 -1.17
N LYS A 124 -20.32 -8.87 -0.23
CA LYS A 124 -20.85 -10.08 0.43
C LYS A 124 -22.13 -9.83 1.24
N VAL A 125 -22.27 -8.64 1.82
CA VAL A 125 -23.48 -8.27 2.59
C VAL A 125 -24.57 -7.63 1.71
N GLY A 126 -24.24 -7.25 0.48
CA GLY A 126 -25.14 -6.57 -0.46
C GLY A 126 -25.77 -7.47 -1.54
N SER A 127 -25.33 -8.72 -1.69
CA SER A 127 -25.95 -9.74 -2.55
C SER A 127 -26.99 -10.57 -1.80
#